data_AF-A0A7C1R9D5-F1
#
_entry.id   AF-A0A7C1R9D5-F1
#
_cell.length_a   1.000
_cell.length_b   1.000
_cell.length_c   1.000
_cell.angle_alpha   90.00
_cell.angle_beta   90.00
_cell.angle_gamma   90.00
#
_symmetry.space_group_name_H-M   'P 1'
#
loop_
_entity.id
_entity.type
_entity.pdbx_description
1 polymer ?
#
loop_
_entity_poly.entity_id
_entity_poly.type
_entity_poly.pdbx_seq_one_letter_code
_entity_poly.pdbx_strand_id
1 'polypeptide(L)'
;MLETNRHPNIEILSYSEVTNVDGYIGNFRVTVKRKPRFVIEKMCTGCGACAEVCPVFTPNYFDENLSARRAIDISFAQAVPAIYDIDRKVCVECFACVDVCEEDAIDFSQQEEIIELFVGTITVATGWDLYKGDDYGYGIYDNVLNQIELERILAPNGPTYGHLKRPSDGKRPTKILFINCVGSRDVSKNAYCSVICCNLSLKNSKLIKAEYPDSQILCTYIDMRCAGKDYEEYYRRSREAGVIFAKGLVGDIREDPLTKNLIVQFEPVGTDTLVEMEVHMVILSPASLPSKGTNEIAKILNMEKSPDGFLKEYHARLDPISTKVPGIYICGSAQGQKEIDKAVSQGRGAA
;
A
#
# COMPACT_ATOMS: atom_id res chain seq x y z
N MET A 1 -13.86 4.86 7.85
CA MET A 1 -14.11 3.47 8.28
C MET A 1 -14.98 3.38 9.53
N LEU A 2 -14.71 4.14 10.60
CA LEU A 2 -15.57 4.11 11.80
C LEU A 2 -17.04 4.42 11.51
N GLU A 3 -17.31 5.49 10.75
CA GLU A 3 -18.66 5.85 10.31
C GLU A 3 -19.32 4.73 9.48
N THR A 4 -18.57 4.15 8.54
CA THR A 4 -19.03 3.03 7.71
C THR A 4 -19.44 1.82 8.56
N ASN A 5 -18.66 1.50 9.59
CA ASN A 5 -18.91 0.36 10.48
C ASN A 5 -20.12 0.56 11.40
N ARG A 6 -20.56 1.81 11.60
CA ARG A 6 -21.70 2.16 12.44
C ARG A 6 -22.96 2.47 11.64
N HIS A 7 -22.87 2.44 10.31
CA HIS A 7 -23.95 2.89 9.45
C HIS A 7 -25.05 1.80 9.38
N PRO A 8 -26.33 2.12 9.63
CA PRO A 8 -27.40 1.12 9.73
C PRO A 8 -27.69 0.41 8.41
N ASN A 9 -27.35 1.04 7.28
CA ASN A 9 -27.55 0.47 5.93
C ASN A 9 -26.27 -0.11 5.30
N ILE A 10 -25.18 -0.25 6.07
CA ILE A 10 -23.93 -0.84 5.56
C ILE A 10 -23.53 -2.00 6.45
N GLU A 11 -23.44 -3.17 5.87
CA GLU A 11 -22.84 -4.35 6.49
C GLU A 11 -21.39 -4.49 6.05
N ILE A 12 -20.46 -4.60 7.01
CA ILE A 12 -19.04 -4.85 6.73
C ILE A 12 -18.74 -6.33 6.94
N LEU A 13 -18.50 -7.04 5.84
CA LEU A 13 -17.95 -8.40 5.86
C LEU A 13 -16.43 -8.34 5.78
N SER A 14 -15.79 -7.96 6.89
CA SER A 14 -14.32 -7.96 6.99
C SER A 14 -13.75 -9.38 6.93
N TYR A 15 -12.48 -9.52 6.52
CA TYR A 15 -11.82 -10.83 6.40
C TYR A 15 -12.60 -11.84 5.54
N SER A 16 -13.27 -11.32 4.51
CA SER A 16 -14.12 -12.09 3.59
C SER A 16 -13.76 -11.77 2.14
N GLU A 17 -13.98 -12.74 1.25
CA GLU A 17 -13.67 -12.62 -0.18
C GLU A 17 -14.87 -13.09 -1.02
N VAL A 18 -15.18 -12.37 -2.08
CA VAL A 18 -16.17 -12.80 -3.08
C VAL A 18 -15.56 -13.94 -3.88
N THR A 19 -16.25 -15.08 -3.97
CA THR A 19 -15.76 -16.27 -4.68
C THR A 19 -16.56 -16.60 -5.93
N ASN A 20 -17.83 -16.21 -5.98
CA ASN A 20 -18.67 -16.38 -7.15
C ASN A 20 -19.72 -15.26 -7.27
N VAL A 21 -20.11 -14.93 -8.50
CA VAL A 21 -21.23 -14.03 -8.79
C VAL A 21 -22.01 -14.57 -9.98
N ASP A 22 -23.28 -14.90 -9.74
CA ASP A 22 -24.23 -15.30 -10.77
C ASP A 22 -25.32 -14.23 -10.96
N GLY A 23 -26.03 -14.29 -12.08
CA GLY A 23 -27.21 -13.47 -12.33
C GLY A 23 -26.95 -12.29 -13.25
N TYR A 24 -27.75 -11.24 -13.11
CA TYR A 24 -27.74 -10.06 -13.97
C TYR A 24 -28.15 -8.82 -13.18
N ILE A 25 -28.01 -7.64 -13.80
CA ILE A 25 -28.39 -6.36 -13.18
C ILE A 25 -29.73 -6.42 -12.45
N GLY A 26 -29.75 -5.99 -11.19
CA GLY A 26 -30.92 -6.05 -10.31
C GLY A 26 -31.12 -7.38 -9.58
N ASN A 27 -30.46 -8.46 -10.00
CA ASN A 27 -30.67 -9.83 -9.49
C ASN A 27 -29.36 -10.63 -9.44
N PHE A 28 -28.30 -10.06 -8.86
CA PHE A 28 -27.06 -10.79 -8.65
C PHE A 28 -27.16 -11.65 -7.40
N ARG A 29 -26.68 -12.89 -7.50
CA ARG A 29 -26.41 -13.78 -6.37
C ARG A 29 -24.90 -13.85 -6.17
N VAL A 30 -24.42 -13.31 -5.06
CA VAL A 30 -23.01 -13.21 -4.72
C VAL A 30 -22.69 -14.22 -3.62
N THR A 31 -21.73 -15.09 -3.87
CA THR A 31 -21.19 -16.00 -2.86
C THR A 31 -19.95 -15.35 -2.24
N VAL A 32 -20.01 -15.16 -0.92
CA VAL A 32 -18.92 -14.59 -0.12
C VAL A 32 -18.39 -15.68 0.80
N LYS A 33 -17.07 -15.86 0.77
CA LYS A 33 -16.35 -16.74 1.68
C LYS A 33 -15.77 -15.91 2.81
N ARG A 34 -16.27 -16.10 4.03
CA ARG A 34 -15.74 -15.48 5.25
C ARG A 34 -14.73 -16.41 5.89
N LYS A 35 -13.51 -15.89 6.08
CA LYS A 35 -12.42 -16.67 6.68
C LYS A 35 -12.59 -16.69 8.20
N PRO A 36 -12.26 -17.80 8.88
CA PRO A 36 -12.31 -17.85 10.34
C PRO A 36 -11.22 -16.97 10.92
N ARG A 37 -11.59 -16.06 11.82
CA ARG A 37 -10.62 -15.30 12.63
C ARG A 37 -10.05 -16.13 13.78
N PHE A 38 -10.73 -17.23 14.10
CA PHE A 38 -10.55 -17.99 15.34
C PHE A 38 -10.79 -17.16 16.60
N VAL A 39 -11.54 -16.07 16.42
CA VAL A 39 -11.97 -15.13 17.45
C VAL A 39 -13.42 -14.77 17.16
N ILE A 40 -14.29 -14.91 18.16
CA ILE A 40 -15.71 -14.61 18.09
C ILE A 40 -15.88 -13.09 18.10
N GLU A 41 -16.22 -12.54 16.94
CA GLU A 41 -16.26 -11.11 16.68
C GLU A 41 -17.15 -10.32 17.67
N LYS A 42 -18.26 -10.92 18.10
CA LYS A 42 -19.23 -10.27 19.01
C LYS A 42 -18.73 -10.20 20.47
N MET A 43 -17.75 -11.01 20.84
CA MET A 43 -17.21 -11.11 22.20
C MET A 43 -15.84 -10.44 22.30
N CYS A 44 -15.12 -10.30 21.18
CA CYS A 44 -13.83 -9.62 21.18
C CYS A 44 -13.97 -8.12 21.46
N THR A 45 -13.33 -7.66 22.53
CA THR A 45 -13.27 -6.24 22.92
C THR A 45 -12.10 -5.48 22.30
N GLY A 46 -11.15 -6.20 21.67
CA GLY A 46 -9.95 -5.62 21.09
C GLY A 46 -8.92 -5.15 22.14
N CYS A 47 -8.92 -5.70 23.36
CA CYS A 47 -8.08 -5.24 24.46
C CYS A 47 -6.56 -5.53 24.31
N GLY A 48 -6.20 -6.57 23.55
CA GLY A 48 -4.80 -6.92 23.25
C GLY A 48 -4.09 -7.86 24.22
N ALA A 49 -4.71 -8.26 25.33
CA ALA A 49 -4.09 -9.17 26.32
C ALA A 49 -3.59 -10.49 25.69
N CYS A 50 -4.33 -11.02 24.71
CA CYS A 50 -3.97 -12.23 24.00
C CYS A 50 -2.68 -12.11 23.16
N ALA A 51 -2.41 -10.93 22.60
CA ALA A 51 -1.21 -10.68 21.81
C ALA A 51 0.03 -10.54 22.71
N GLU A 52 -0.11 -9.96 23.91
CA GLU A 52 0.99 -9.79 24.86
C GLU A 52 1.61 -11.12 25.31
N VAL A 53 0.77 -12.15 25.50
CA VAL A 53 1.22 -13.48 25.95
C VAL A 53 1.60 -14.42 24.81
N CYS A 54 1.31 -14.08 23.56
CA CYS A 54 1.60 -14.95 22.42
C CYS A 54 3.11 -15.09 22.20
N PRO A 55 3.72 -16.29 22.29
CA PRO A 55 5.18 -16.43 22.19
C PRO A 55 5.71 -16.35 20.75
N VAL A 56 4.83 -16.41 19.75
CA VAL A 56 5.20 -16.44 18.33
C VAL A 56 5.30 -15.03 17.77
N PHE A 57 6.40 -14.77 17.06
CA PHE A 57 6.61 -13.58 16.26
C PHE A 57 6.67 -13.93 14.79
N THR A 58 6.02 -13.12 13.96
CA THR A 58 6.02 -13.24 12.49
C THR A 58 6.22 -11.84 11.88
N PRO A 59 6.78 -11.71 10.67
CA PRO A 59 6.89 -10.41 10.01
C PRO A 59 5.53 -9.71 9.89
N ASN A 60 5.49 -8.42 10.25
CA ASN A 60 4.28 -7.63 10.15
C ASN A 60 4.07 -7.11 8.74
N TYR A 61 3.14 -7.74 8.00
CA TYR A 61 2.83 -7.33 6.63
C TYR A 61 2.37 -5.86 6.53
N PHE A 62 1.69 -5.32 7.56
CA PHE A 62 1.20 -3.93 7.55
C PHE A 62 2.34 -2.92 7.66
N ASP A 63 3.43 -3.32 8.31
CA ASP A 63 4.66 -2.53 8.44
C ASP A 63 5.68 -2.87 7.35
N GLU A 64 5.26 -3.47 6.24
CA GLU A 64 6.14 -3.93 5.16
C GLU A 64 7.28 -4.84 5.66
N ASN A 65 7.00 -5.66 6.68
CA ASN A 65 7.96 -6.57 7.33
C ASN A 65 9.10 -5.88 8.11
N LEU A 66 8.99 -4.57 8.37
CA LEU A 66 9.97 -3.80 9.16
C LEU A 66 9.79 -3.98 10.68
N SER A 67 8.70 -4.60 11.12
CA SER A 67 8.46 -5.00 12.50
C SER A 67 7.97 -6.43 12.58
N ALA A 68 7.93 -6.97 13.79
CA ALA A 68 7.28 -8.23 14.08
C ALA A 68 5.88 -7.99 14.64
N ARG A 69 4.95 -8.88 14.30
CA ARG A 69 3.62 -9.00 14.90
C ARG A 69 3.46 -10.37 15.53
N ARG A 70 2.40 -10.55 16.31
CA ARG A 70 2.10 -11.84 16.97
C ARG A 70 1.28 -12.75 16.07
N ALA A 71 1.21 -14.04 16.41
CA ALA A 71 0.33 -14.98 15.71
C ALA A 71 -1.16 -14.64 15.92
N ILE A 72 -1.52 -14.13 17.12
CA ILE A 72 -2.82 -13.50 17.37
C ILE A 72 -2.61 -12.00 17.49
N ASP A 73 -3.19 -11.22 16.58
CA ASP A 73 -2.95 -9.78 16.55
C ASP A 73 -4.06 -9.04 15.79
N ILE A 74 -4.01 -7.72 15.78
CA ILE A 74 -4.85 -6.83 14.98
C ILE A 74 -4.02 -6.20 13.86
N SER A 75 -4.62 -5.88 12.70
CA SER A 75 -3.85 -5.36 11.55
C SER A 75 -3.03 -4.10 11.87
N PHE A 76 -3.62 -3.15 12.60
CA PHE A 76 -2.98 -1.93 13.10
C PHE A 76 -3.84 -1.33 14.21
N ALA A 77 -3.28 -0.40 14.99
CA ALA A 77 -3.93 0.14 16.20
C ALA A 77 -5.31 0.79 15.99
N GLN A 78 -5.61 1.30 14.79
CA GLN A 78 -6.88 1.92 14.44
C GLN A 78 -7.71 1.10 13.45
N ALA A 79 -7.45 -0.21 13.37
CA ALA A 79 -8.19 -1.11 12.49
C ALA A 79 -9.69 -1.12 12.83
N VAL A 80 -10.51 -1.26 11.78
CA VAL A 80 -11.97 -1.34 11.89
C VAL A 80 -12.45 -2.53 11.06
N PRO A 81 -13.17 -3.49 11.66
CA PRO A 81 -13.51 -3.57 13.09
C PRO A 81 -12.26 -3.81 13.96
N ALA A 82 -12.32 -3.39 15.23
CA ALA A 82 -11.22 -3.51 16.18
C ALA A 82 -11.14 -4.94 16.77
N ILE A 83 -10.94 -5.92 15.90
CA ILE A 83 -11.05 -7.35 16.21
C ILE A 83 -9.74 -8.04 15.86
N TYR A 84 -9.29 -8.90 16.76
CA TYR A 84 -8.09 -9.72 16.60
C TYR A 84 -8.37 -10.93 15.71
N ASP A 85 -7.33 -11.43 15.06
CA ASP A 85 -7.36 -12.70 14.32
C ASP A 85 -6.11 -13.54 14.60
N ILE A 86 -6.24 -14.85 14.45
CA ILE A 86 -5.14 -15.81 14.63
C ILE A 86 -4.66 -16.31 13.26
N ASP A 87 -3.40 -16.07 12.93
CA ASP A 87 -2.76 -16.72 11.79
C ASP A 87 -2.35 -18.15 12.17
N ARG A 88 -3.19 -19.11 11.79
CA ARG A 88 -2.95 -20.55 12.01
C ARG A 88 -1.74 -21.11 11.27
N LYS A 89 -1.17 -20.40 10.30
CA LYS A 89 0.04 -20.87 9.61
C LYS A 89 1.28 -20.80 10.50
N VAL A 90 1.28 -19.89 11.48
CA VAL A 90 2.41 -19.67 12.39
C VAL A 90 2.06 -19.98 13.85
N CYS A 91 0.77 -20.09 14.18
CA CYS A 91 0.31 -20.46 15.52
C CYS A 91 0.85 -21.84 15.93
N VAL A 92 1.39 -21.94 17.15
CA VAL A 92 1.92 -23.19 17.74
C VAL A 92 0.92 -23.87 18.69
N GLU A 93 -0.31 -23.36 18.78
CA GLU A 93 -1.39 -23.94 19.60
C GLU A 93 -1.00 -24.16 21.08
N CYS A 94 -0.26 -23.20 21.67
CA CYS A 94 0.10 -23.24 23.09
C CYS A 94 -1.05 -22.82 24.04
N PHE A 95 -2.15 -22.31 23.49
CA PHE A 95 -3.37 -21.84 24.17
C PHE A 95 -3.21 -20.73 25.23
N ALA A 96 -2.02 -20.16 25.43
CA ALA A 96 -1.81 -19.03 26.35
C ALA A 96 -2.74 -17.84 26.09
N CYS A 97 -3.11 -17.58 24.83
CA CYS A 97 -4.06 -16.53 24.47
C CYS A 97 -5.48 -16.81 24.98
N VAL A 98 -5.89 -18.07 25.07
CA VAL A 98 -7.20 -18.50 25.59
C VAL A 98 -7.26 -18.24 27.08
N ASP A 99 -6.22 -18.65 27.82
CA ASP A 99 -6.16 -18.54 29.29
C ASP A 99 -6.30 -17.09 29.80
N VAL A 100 -5.89 -16.10 29.00
CA VAL A 100 -5.96 -14.67 29.36
C VAL A 100 -7.18 -13.94 28.78
N CYS A 101 -8.00 -14.60 27.96
CA CYS A 101 -9.15 -13.95 27.33
C CYS A 101 -10.36 -13.98 28.27
N GLU A 102 -10.58 -12.90 29.03
CA GLU A 102 -11.71 -12.81 30.00
C GLU A 102 -13.10 -12.94 29.36
N GLU A 103 -13.22 -12.61 28.08
CA GLU A 103 -14.48 -12.67 27.33
C GLU A 103 -14.70 -14.04 26.67
N ASP A 104 -13.80 -15.02 26.85
CA ASP A 104 -13.86 -16.33 26.18
C ASP A 104 -14.06 -16.24 24.66
N ALA A 105 -13.49 -15.20 24.04
CA ALA A 105 -13.72 -14.88 22.64
C ALA A 105 -12.88 -15.71 21.67
N ILE A 106 -11.96 -16.58 22.13
CA ILE A 106 -11.06 -17.33 21.25
C ILE A 106 -11.63 -18.71 20.96
N ASP A 107 -11.81 -19.03 19.68
CA ASP A 107 -12.39 -20.29 19.23
C ASP A 107 -11.64 -20.87 18.02
N PHE A 108 -10.80 -21.86 18.30
CA PHE A 108 -10.00 -22.58 17.28
C PHE A 108 -10.84 -23.51 16.39
N SER A 109 -12.10 -23.78 16.77
CA SER A 109 -12.99 -24.67 16.02
C SER A 109 -13.68 -23.98 14.84
N GLN A 110 -13.66 -22.64 14.80
CA GLN A 110 -14.25 -21.86 13.71
C GLN A 110 -13.81 -22.38 12.33
N GLN A 111 -14.79 -22.54 11.46
CA GLN A 111 -14.59 -22.93 10.07
C GLN A 111 -14.93 -21.77 9.14
N GLU A 112 -14.55 -21.91 7.88
CA GLU A 112 -14.93 -20.99 6.83
C GLU A 112 -16.47 -20.98 6.68
N GLU A 113 -17.05 -19.79 6.58
CA GLU A 113 -18.49 -19.59 6.39
C GLU A 113 -18.74 -19.14 4.95
N ILE A 114 -19.76 -19.73 4.32
CA ILE A 114 -20.25 -19.32 3.00
C ILE A 114 -21.54 -18.54 3.17
N ILE A 115 -21.52 -17.29 2.73
CA ILE A 115 -22.65 -16.36 2.82
C ILE A 115 -23.15 -16.10 1.40
N GLU A 116 -24.45 -16.26 1.18
CA GLU A 116 -25.11 -15.86 -0.07
C GLU A 116 -25.79 -14.51 0.11
N LEU A 117 -25.44 -13.56 -0.77
CA LEU A 117 -26.03 -12.22 -0.80
C LEU A 117 -26.77 -12.01 -2.11
N PHE A 118 -27.95 -11.38 -2.04
CA PHE A 118 -28.70 -10.96 -3.21
C PHE A 118 -28.60 -9.44 -3.35
N VAL A 119 -27.99 -8.98 -4.44
CA VAL A 119 -27.69 -7.55 -4.65
C VAL A 119 -28.13 -7.07 -6.03
N GLY A 120 -28.51 -5.80 -6.12
CA GLY A 120 -28.91 -5.19 -7.39
C GLY A 120 -27.72 -4.75 -8.25
N THR A 121 -26.67 -4.23 -7.61
CA THR A 121 -25.48 -3.68 -8.26
C THR A 121 -24.22 -4.05 -7.49
N ILE A 122 -23.08 -4.02 -8.18
CA ILE A 122 -21.76 -4.36 -7.62
C ILE A 122 -20.79 -3.22 -7.97
N THR A 123 -20.04 -2.73 -6.98
CA THR A 123 -18.97 -1.75 -7.22
C THR A 123 -17.62 -2.36 -6.83
N VAL A 124 -16.67 -2.35 -7.76
CA VAL A 124 -15.33 -2.90 -7.56
C VAL A 124 -14.36 -1.79 -7.17
N ALA A 125 -13.82 -1.89 -5.95
CA ALA A 125 -12.90 -0.92 -5.35
C ALA A 125 -11.65 -1.60 -4.76
N THR A 126 -11.17 -2.67 -5.40
CA THR A 126 -10.11 -3.57 -4.92
C THR A 126 -8.69 -2.99 -4.91
N GLY A 127 -8.53 -1.72 -5.26
CA GLY A 127 -7.27 -0.99 -5.12
C GLY A 127 -6.14 -1.46 -6.05
N TRP A 128 -4.92 -1.37 -5.55
CA TRP A 128 -3.67 -1.55 -6.29
C TRP A 128 -2.61 -2.22 -5.40
N ASP A 129 -1.61 -2.86 -6.02
CA ASP A 129 -0.45 -3.45 -5.36
C ASP A 129 0.86 -2.79 -5.85
N LEU A 130 1.93 -2.95 -5.08
CA LEU A 130 3.24 -2.38 -5.40
C LEU A 130 4.04 -3.28 -6.35
N TYR A 131 4.70 -2.68 -7.33
CA TYR A 131 5.72 -3.37 -8.13
C TYR A 131 6.95 -3.73 -7.28
N LYS A 132 7.37 -5.00 -7.33
CA LYS A 132 8.50 -5.57 -6.58
C LYS A 132 9.56 -6.13 -7.53
N GLY A 133 10.16 -5.25 -8.33
CA GLY A 133 11.28 -5.58 -9.22
C GLY A 133 12.61 -5.69 -8.50
N ASP A 134 13.63 -6.11 -9.23
CA ASP A 134 15.05 -6.17 -8.84
C ASP A 134 15.81 -4.85 -9.10
N ASP A 135 15.08 -3.75 -9.27
CA ASP A 135 15.64 -2.44 -9.57
C ASP A 135 16.52 -1.92 -8.43
N TYR A 136 17.69 -1.38 -8.79
CA TYR A 136 18.53 -0.57 -7.92
C TYR A 136 18.94 -1.25 -6.60
N GLY A 137 19.00 -2.58 -6.58
CA GLY A 137 19.40 -3.38 -5.41
C GLY A 137 18.31 -3.55 -4.35
N TYR A 138 17.04 -3.28 -4.69
CA TYR A 138 15.91 -3.55 -3.80
C TYR A 138 15.83 -5.03 -3.41
N GLY A 139 15.60 -5.30 -2.12
CA GLY A 139 15.60 -6.66 -1.56
C GLY A 139 16.97 -7.30 -1.37
N ILE A 140 18.05 -6.62 -1.82
CA ILE A 140 19.44 -7.05 -1.62
C ILE A 140 20.16 -6.11 -0.64
N TYR A 141 20.01 -4.81 -0.84
CA TYR A 141 20.62 -3.79 0.02
C TYR A 141 19.61 -3.31 1.07
N ASP A 142 19.98 -3.43 2.35
CA ASP A 142 19.10 -3.12 3.49
C ASP A 142 18.59 -1.66 3.48
N ASN A 143 19.37 -0.75 2.90
CA ASN A 143 19.07 0.68 2.88
C ASN A 143 18.41 1.17 1.58
N VAL A 144 18.03 0.26 0.68
CA VAL A 144 17.18 0.56 -0.48
C VAL A 144 15.76 0.18 -0.14
N LEU A 145 14.92 1.19 0.04
CA LEU A 145 13.52 1.04 0.44
C LEU A 145 12.59 1.58 -0.62
N ASN A 146 11.33 1.17 -0.60
CA ASN A 146 10.27 1.77 -1.39
C ASN A 146 9.52 2.85 -0.58
N GLN A 147 8.68 3.63 -1.27
CA GLN A 147 7.90 4.70 -0.65
C GLN A 147 6.98 4.19 0.47
N ILE A 148 6.39 3.00 0.36
CA ILE A 148 5.45 2.46 1.38
C ILE A 148 6.20 2.06 2.65
N GLU A 149 7.37 1.43 2.53
CA GLU A 149 8.27 1.16 3.65
C GLU A 149 8.67 2.47 4.35
N LEU A 150 8.98 3.52 3.59
CA LEU A 150 9.24 4.84 4.14
C LEU A 150 8.02 5.43 4.86
N GLU A 151 6.80 5.31 4.30
CA GLU A 151 5.58 5.74 4.99
C GLU A 151 5.44 5.04 6.35
N ARG A 152 5.72 3.73 6.42
CA ARG A 152 5.68 3.00 7.69
C ARG A 152 6.75 3.53 8.67
N ILE A 153 7.98 3.76 8.23
CA ILE A 153 9.03 4.37 9.06
C ILE A 153 8.64 5.76 9.58
N LEU A 154 8.03 6.59 8.73
CA LEU A 154 7.63 7.95 9.09
C LEU A 154 6.31 8.00 9.90
N ALA A 155 5.55 6.90 9.94
CA ALA A 155 4.29 6.85 10.66
C ALA A 155 4.53 6.84 12.19
N PRO A 156 3.83 7.69 12.98
CA PRO A 156 3.93 7.68 14.44
C PRO A 156 3.55 6.33 15.07
N ASN A 157 2.64 5.59 14.44
CA ASN A 157 2.23 4.22 14.83
C ASN A 157 2.95 3.14 14.01
N GLY A 158 4.09 3.47 13.40
CA GLY A 158 4.91 2.57 12.61
C GLY A 158 6.05 1.92 13.40
N PRO A 159 6.85 1.07 12.73
CA PRO A 159 7.92 0.27 13.34
C PRO A 159 8.98 1.10 14.09
N THR A 160 9.19 2.35 13.68
CA THR A 160 10.22 3.23 14.25
C THR A 160 9.62 4.43 14.98
N TYR A 161 8.31 4.41 15.27
CA TYR A 161 7.59 5.49 15.98
C TYR A 161 7.75 6.87 15.33
N GLY A 162 7.80 6.91 14.00
CA GLY A 162 8.00 8.14 13.22
C GLY A 162 9.45 8.62 13.13
N HIS A 163 10.41 7.92 13.75
CA HIS A 163 11.82 8.26 13.63
C HIS A 163 12.42 7.69 12.34
N LEU A 164 13.02 8.56 11.53
CA LEU A 164 13.70 8.15 10.30
C LEU A 164 14.98 7.37 10.63
N LYS A 165 14.97 6.07 10.37
CA LYS A 165 16.08 5.16 10.67
C LYS A 165 16.39 4.26 9.49
N ARG A 166 17.68 4.00 9.28
CA ARG A 166 18.20 2.98 8.36
C ARG A 166 17.87 1.57 8.89
N PRO A 167 17.36 0.66 8.05
CA PRO A 167 17.14 -0.72 8.47
C PRO A 167 18.43 -1.46 8.85
N SER A 168 19.56 -1.15 8.19
CA SER A 168 20.81 -1.88 8.41
C SER A 168 21.43 -1.70 9.80
N ASP A 169 21.32 -0.49 10.37
CA ASP A 169 22.04 -0.11 11.60
C ASP A 169 21.22 0.72 12.59
N GLY A 170 19.96 1.03 12.27
CA GLY A 170 19.07 1.84 13.10
C GLY A 170 19.46 3.32 13.21
N LYS A 171 20.50 3.78 12.51
CA LYS A 171 20.97 5.17 12.57
C LYS A 171 20.14 6.07 11.65
N ARG A 172 20.14 7.37 11.96
CA ARG A 172 19.47 8.37 11.12
C ARG A 172 20.25 8.57 9.81
N PRO A 173 19.65 8.38 8.63
CA PRO A 173 20.28 8.80 7.38
C PRO A 173 20.26 10.33 7.27
N THR A 174 21.37 10.92 6.79
CA THR A 174 21.48 12.36 6.54
C THR A 174 21.56 12.68 5.06
N LYS A 175 21.97 11.73 4.21
CA LYS A 175 21.96 11.83 2.75
C LYS A 175 20.97 10.82 2.18
N ILE A 176 19.93 11.30 1.50
CA ILE A 176 18.81 10.48 1.03
C ILE A 176 18.56 10.74 -0.45
N LEU A 177 18.46 9.68 -1.23
CA LEU A 177 18.12 9.75 -2.64
C LEU A 177 16.72 9.18 -2.87
N PHE A 178 15.83 9.95 -3.49
CA PHE A 178 14.57 9.46 -4.03
C PHE A 178 14.71 9.20 -5.53
N ILE A 179 14.27 8.03 -5.99
CA ILE A 179 14.26 7.64 -7.40
C ILE A 179 12.82 7.49 -7.86
N ASN A 180 12.39 8.36 -8.78
CA ASN A 180 11.06 8.30 -9.36
C ASN A 180 10.99 7.34 -10.55
N CYS A 181 9.77 6.94 -10.91
CA CYS A 181 9.46 6.11 -12.07
C CYS A 181 10.09 4.70 -12.04
N VAL A 182 10.38 4.15 -10.86
CA VAL A 182 10.92 2.78 -10.76
C VAL A 182 9.87 1.80 -11.27
N GLY A 183 10.20 1.02 -12.31
CA GLY A 183 9.28 0.12 -12.99
C GLY A 183 8.07 0.79 -13.68
N SER A 184 7.99 2.13 -13.74
CA SER A 184 6.94 2.88 -14.46
C SER A 184 7.54 3.67 -15.61
N ARG A 185 6.76 3.92 -16.66
CA ARG A 185 7.24 4.58 -17.90
C ARG A 185 8.45 3.86 -18.49
N ASP A 186 8.48 2.54 -18.32
CA ASP A 186 9.47 1.63 -18.85
C ASP A 186 8.76 0.66 -19.79
N VAL A 187 9.08 0.73 -21.07
CA VAL A 187 8.43 -0.09 -22.12
C VAL A 187 8.73 -1.58 -21.98
N SER A 188 9.80 -1.96 -21.28
CA SER A 188 10.14 -3.35 -20.98
C SER A 188 9.41 -3.90 -19.75
N LYS A 189 8.89 -3.00 -18.91
CA LYS A 189 8.15 -3.29 -17.68
C LYS A 189 6.73 -2.73 -17.81
N ASN A 190 6.45 -1.60 -17.15
CA ASN A 190 5.15 -0.92 -17.24
C ASN A 190 5.28 0.40 -18.01
N ALA A 191 4.72 0.45 -19.21
CA ALA A 191 4.81 1.62 -20.10
C ALA A 191 4.00 2.84 -19.61
N TYR A 192 3.12 2.65 -18.61
CA TYR A 192 2.27 3.70 -18.06
C TYR A 192 2.94 4.45 -16.90
N CYS A 193 2.36 5.61 -16.56
CA CYS A 193 2.76 6.38 -15.39
C CYS A 193 1.87 6.01 -14.20
N SER A 194 2.47 5.78 -13.03
CA SER A 194 1.74 5.48 -11.79
C SER A 194 1.15 6.71 -11.09
N VAL A 195 1.15 7.88 -11.73
CA VAL A 195 0.49 9.15 -11.33
C VAL A 195 0.97 9.77 -10.01
N ILE A 196 0.98 9.01 -8.91
CA ILE A 196 1.19 9.51 -7.54
C ILE A 196 2.66 9.60 -7.11
N CYS A 197 3.56 8.88 -7.79
CA CYS A 197 4.95 8.70 -7.35
C CYS A 197 5.72 10.03 -7.19
N CYS A 198 5.53 10.98 -8.10
CA CYS A 198 6.13 12.31 -7.98
C CYS A 198 5.65 13.03 -6.72
N ASN A 199 4.34 13.01 -6.45
CA ASN A 199 3.74 13.69 -5.30
C ASN A 199 4.10 13.02 -3.97
N LEU A 200 4.26 11.69 -3.94
CA LEU A 200 4.79 10.98 -2.76
C LEU A 200 6.22 11.41 -2.45
N SER A 201 7.09 11.47 -3.47
CA SER A 201 8.47 11.97 -3.29
C SER A 201 8.49 13.40 -2.78
N LEU A 202 7.63 14.30 -3.29
CA LEU A 202 7.51 15.66 -2.74
C LEU A 202 7.09 15.66 -1.28
N LYS A 203 6.02 14.92 -0.96
CA LYS A 203 5.44 14.88 0.37
C LYS A 203 6.46 14.35 1.40
N ASN A 204 7.06 13.20 1.12
CA ASN A 204 7.98 12.54 2.05
C ASN A 204 9.31 13.29 2.16
N SER A 205 9.90 13.75 1.05
CA SER A 205 11.14 14.54 1.12
C SER A 205 10.96 15.84 1.93
N LYS A 206 9.85 16.55 1.71
CA LYS A 206 9.56 17.79 2.44
C LYS A 206 9.24 17.51 3.91
N LEU A 207 8.51 16.42 4.22
CA LEU A 207 8.25 16.01 5.60
C LEU A 207 9.55 15.72 6.35
N ILE A 208 10.46 14.96 5.74
CA ILE A 208 11.79 14.68 6.30
C ILE A 208 12.55 15.99 6.51
N LYS A 209 12.51 16.93 5.55
CA LYS A 209 13.23 18.19 5.64
C LYS A 209 12.67 19.13 6.72
N ALA A 210 11.37 19.07 7.00
CA ALA A 210 10.73 19.82 8.07
C ALA A 210 11.16 19.31 9.45
N GLU A 211 11.24 17.99 9.63
CA GLU A 211 11.67 17.36 10.89
C GLU A 211 13.19 17.40 11.07
N TYR A 212 13.92 17.23 9.97
CA TYR A 212 15.38 17.13 9.94
C TYR A 212 15.97 18.12 8.91
N PRO A 213 16.09 19.41 9.26
CA PRO A 213 16.55 20.46 8.35
C PRO A 213 17.95 20.25 7.78
N ASP A 214 18.80 19.48 8.45
CA ASP A 214 20.17 19.15 8.04
C ASP A 214 20.25 18.03 6.98
N SER A 215 19.14 17.32 6.71
CA SER A 215 19.12 16.22 5.73
C SER A 215 19.34 16.72 4.31
N GLN A 216 20.32 16.14 3.61
CA GLN A 216 20.60 16.36 2.20
C GLN A 216 19.74 15.40 1.37
N ILE A 217 18.76 15.94 0.64
CA ILE A 217 17.81 15.13 -0.13
C ILE A 217 17.91 15.48 -1.61
N LEU A 218 18.13 14.45 -2.41
CA LEU A 218 18.09 14.52 -3.87
C LEU A 218 16.91 13.69 -4.37
N CYS A 219 16.09 14.25 -5.25
CA CYS A 219 15.02 13.56 -5.94
C CYS A 219 15.35 13.51 -7.44
N THR A 220 15.56 12.31 -7.99
CA THR A 220 15.78 12.11 -9.43
C THR A 220 14.47 11.83 -10.14
N TYR A 221 14.34 12.33 -11.36
CA TYR A 221 13.10 12.23 -12.13
C TYR A 221 13.31 12.33 -13.64
N ILE A 222 12.36 11.80 -14.42
CA ILE A 222 12.26 12.07 -15.87
C ILE A 222 11.51 13.38 -16.08
N ASP A 223 10.27 13.44 -15.59
CA ASP A 223 9.46 14.66 -15.52
C ASP A 223 8.74 14.70 -14.17
N MET A 224 8.72 15.86 -13.51
CA MET A 224 7.90 16.06 -12.32
C MET A 224 6.45 16.27 -12.75
N ARG A 225 5.57 15.33 -12.36
CA ARG A 225 4.14 15.35 -12.71
C ARG A 225 3.30 15.82 -11.53
N CYS A 226 3.38 17.12 -11.26
CA CYS A 226 2.67 17.80 -10.16
C CYS A 226 1.33 18.35 -10.66
N ALA A 227 0.52 17.50 -11.31
CA ALA A 227 -0.71 17.91 -11.96
C ALA A 227 -1.89 17.84 -10.98
N GLY A 228 -2.43 18.99 -10.59
CA GLY A 228 -3.52 19.08 -9.62
C GLY A 228 -3.62 20.48 -9.03
N LYS A 229 -4.62 20.71 -8.19
CA LYS A 229 -4.73 21.98 -7.46
C LYS A 229 -3.65 22.05 -6.39
N ASP A 230 -2.84 23.10 -6.39
CA ASP A 230 -1.78 23.38 -5.42
C ASP A 230 -0.55 22.46 -5.47
N TYR A 231 -0.43 21.61 -6.50
CA TYR A 231 0.62 20.60 -6.58
C TYR A 231 1.94 21.17 -7.09
N GLU A 232 1.89 22.07 -8.08
CA GLU A 232 3.05 22.82 -8.53
C GLU A 232 3.56 23.76 -7.42
N GLU A 233 2.64 24.36 -6.67
CA GLU A 233 2.93 25.18 -5.51
C GLU A 233 3.54 24.35 -4.38
N TYR A 234 3.13 23.09 -4.21
CA TYR A 234 3.77 22.16 -3.29
C TYR A 234 5.18 21.76 -3.75
N TYR A 235 5.38 21.54 -5.06
CA TYR A 235 6.70 21.31 -5.63
C TYR A 235 7.64 22.50 -5.39
N ARG A 236 7.20 23.73 -5.68
CA ARG A 236 7.96 24.95 -5.40
C ARG A 236 8.34 25.07 -3.92
N ARG A 237 7.38 24.85 -3.00
CA ARG A 237 7.64 24.87 -1.55
C ARG A 237 8.63 23.78 -1.10
N SER A 238 8.66 22.63 -1.78
CA SER A 238 9.62 21.57 -1.48
C SER A 238 11.05 21.98 -1.89
N ARG A 239 11.19 22.68 -3.02
CA ARG A 239 12.46 23.28 -3.45
C ARG A 239 12.92 24.39 -2.51
N GLU A 240 12.01 25.27 -2.09
CA GLU A 240 12.29 26.34 -1.11
C GLU A 240 12.75 25.78 0.25
N ALA A 241 12.27 24.58 0.63
CA ALA A 241 12.74 23.87 1.82
C ALA A 241 14.16 23.26 1.66
N GLY A 242 14.77 23.34 0.47
CA GLY A 242 16.12 22.85 0.20
C GLY A 242 16.19 21.40 -0.28
N VAL A 243 15.09 20.83 -0.76
CA VAL A 243 15.12 19.55 -1.50
C VAL A 243 15.63 19.80 -2.92
N ILE A 244 16.63 19.04 -3.34
CA ILE A 244 17.22 19.15 -4.68
C ILE A 244 16.48 18.21 -5.63
N PHE A 245 16.11 18.71 -6.79
CA PHE A 245 15.48 17.91 -7.85
C PHE A 245 16.39 17.93 -9.07
N ALA A 246 16.81 16.75 -9.52
CA ALA A 246 17.66 16.61 -10.69
C ALA A 246 16.98 15.74 -11.74
N LYS A 247 16.87 16.27 -12.96
CA LYS A 247 16.36 15.51 -14.09
C LYS A 247 17.43 14.52 -14.54
N GLY A 248 17.08 13.25 -14.67
CA GLY A 248 17.98 12.17 -15.08
C GLY A 248 17.55 10.83 -14.49
N LEU A 249 18.11 9.75 -15.05
CA LEU A 249 17.94 8.40 -14.54
C LEU A 249 19.18 7.96 -13.78
N VAL A 250 18.99 7.20 -12.71
CA VAL A 250 20.09 6.54 -12.01
C VAL A 250 20.55 5.36 -12.86
N GLY A 251 21.86 5.25 -13.04
CA GLY A 251 22.49 4.18 -13.82
C GLY A 251 22.71 2.93 -12.98
N ASP A 252 23.49 3.04 -11.90
CA ASP A 252 23.86 1.92 -11.05
C ASP A 252 23.91 2.31 -9.57
N ILE A 253 23.70 1.32 -8.69
CA ILE A 253 23.85 1.45 -7.24
C ILE A 253 24.65 0.26 -6.71
N ARG A 254 25.71 0.58 -5.97
CA ARG A 254 26.53 -0.40 -5.24
C ARG A 254 26.50 -0.11 -3.74
N GLU A 255 26.45 -1.15 -2.93
CA GLU A 255 26.55 -1.03 -1.46
C GLU A 255 28.01 -1.14 -1.02
N ASP A 256 28.42 -0.28 -0.08
CA ASP A 256 29.64 -0.47 0.70
C ASP A 256 29.38 -1.54 1.78
N PRO A 257 30.08 -2.70 1.75
CA PRO A 257 29.82 -3.81 2.67
C PRO A 257 30.14 -3.48 4.13
N LEU A 258 30.96 -2.47 4.42
CA LEU A 258 31.33 -2.08 5.78
C LEU A 258 30.36 -1.07 6.39
N THR A 259 30.05 -0.02 5.65
CA THR A 259 29.21 1.09 6.15
C THR A 259 27.74 0.92 5.83
N LYS A 260 27.41 -0.01 4.91
CA LYS A 260 26.09 -0.19 4.31
C LYS A 260 25.58 1.05 3.57
N ASN A 261 26.45 2.02 3.28
CA ASN A 261 26.11 3.18 2.48
C ASN A 261 25.98 2.78 1.00
N LEU A 262 25.27 3.59 0.24
CA LEU A 262 24.95 3.33 -1.16
C LEU A 262 25.70 4.33 -2.03
N ILE A 263 26.47 3.82 -2.97
CA ILE A 263 27.23 4.62 -3.93
C ILE A 263 26.47 4.57 -5.24
N VAL A 264 26.02 5.74 -5.67
CA VAL A 264 25.07 5.91 -6.76
C VAL A 264 25.76 6.60 -7.93
N GLN A 265 25.62 6.01 -9.12
CA GLN A 265 26.02 6.61 -10.37
C GLN A 265 24.81 7.24 -11.08
N PHE A 266 24.91 8.52 -11.36
CA PHE A 266 23.83 9.33 -11.89
C PHE A 266 24.36 10.35 -12.89
N GLU A 267 23.69 10.48 -14.03
CA GLU A 267 23.98 11.52 -15.01
C GLU A 267 22.83 12.55 -15.03
N PRO A 268 23.01 13.74 -14.44
CA PRO A 268 22.03 14.80 -14.55
C PRO A 268 21.95 15.32 -15.99
N VAL A 269 20.73 15.40 -16.53
CA VAL A 269 20.47 15.91 -17.87
C VAL A 269 20.98 17.35 -18.00
N GLY A 270 21.75 17.59 -19.07
CA GLY A 270 22.30 18.91 -19.39
C GLY A 270 23.63 19.23 -18.72
N THR A 271 24.28 18.24 -18.08
CA THR A 271 25.60 18.43 -17.45
C THR A 271 26.74 17.67 -18.12
N ASP A 272 26.45 16.72 -19.04
CA ASP A 272 27.41 15.80 -19.68
C ASP A 272 28.44 15.22 -18.70
N THR A 273 28.04 15.06 -17.43
CA THR A 273 28.93 14.69 -16.33
C THR A 273 28.30 13.53 -15.58
N LEU A 274 29.03 12.41 -15.53
CA LEU A 274 28.70 11.31 -14.64
C LEU A 274 29.06 11.69 -13.21
N VAL A 275 28.07 11.72 -12.32
CA VAL A 275 28.24 12.00 -10.90
C VAL A 275 28.20 10.69 -10.14
N GLU A 276 29.23 10.44 -9.33
CA GLU A 276 29.22 9.41 -8.31
C GLU A 276 29.01 10.07 -6.95
N MET A 277 28.01 9.61 -6.19
CA MET A 277 27.70 10.15 -4.88
C MET A 277 27.40 9.05 -3.87
N GLU A 278 27.83 9.26 -2.63
CA GLU A 278 27.48 8.37 -1.52
C GLU A 278 26.23 8.91 -0.79
N VAL A 279 25.24 8.04 -0.60
CA VAL A 279 24.03 8.30 0.18
C VAL A 279 23.83 7.23 1.25
N HIS A 280 23.09 7.55 2.30
CA HIS A 280 22.88 6.64 3.42
C HIS A 280 21.61 5.79 3.23
N MET A 281 20.68 6.26 2.40
CA MET A 281 19.40 5.62 2.12
C MET A 281 18.90 6.00 0.73
N VAL A 282 18.33 5.02 0.02
CA VAL A 282 17.67 5.21 -1.27
C VAL A 282 16.20 4.86 -1.13
N ILE A 283 15.32 5.71 -1.65
CA ILE A 283 13.87 5.55 -1.64
C ILE A 283 13.37 5.43 -3.07
N LEU A 284 12.92 4.24 -3.45
CA LEU A 284 12.35 3.91 -4.73
C LEU A 284 10.87 4.30 -4.73
N SER A 285 10.41 4.92 -5.82
CA SER A 285 8.99 5.14 -6.08
C SER A 285 8.50 4.17 -7.16
N PRO A 286 8.19 2.92 -6.79
CA PRO A 286 7.84 1.85 -7.72
C PRO A 286 6.47 2.04 -8.37
N ALA A 287 6.24 1.29 -9.43
CA ALA A 287 4.97 1.29 -10.14
C ALA A 287 3.82 0.76 -9.28
N SER A 288 2.62 1.30 -9.55
CA SER A 288 1.38 0.74 -9.05
C SER A 288 0.85 -0.27 -10.04
N LEU A 289 0.58 -1.48 -9.56
CA LEU A 289 0.01 -2.58 -10.31
C LEU A 289 -1.46 -2.78 -9.93
N PRO A 290 -2.28 -3.38 -10.81
CA PRO A 290 -3.61 -3.87 -10.42
C PRO A 290 -3.44 -4.87 -9.27
N SER A 291 -4.23 -4.71 -8.20
CA SER A 291 -4.08 -5.59 -7.04
C SER A 291 -4.38 -7.05 -7.39
N LYS A 292 -3.88 -7.98 -6.57
CA LYS A 292 -4.24 -9.40 -6.67
C LYS A 292 -5.77 -9.58 -6.68
N GLY A 293 -6.46 -8.89 -5.75
CA GLY A 293 -7.92 -8.90 -5.68
C GLY A 293 -8.59 -8.33 -6.94
N THR A 294 -8.01 -7.30 -7.57
CA THR A 294 -8.49 -6.78 -8.86
C THR A 294 -8.39 -7.82 -9.97
N ASN A 295 -7.31 -8.59 -10.03
CA ASN A 295 -7.14 -9.64 -11.02
C ASN A 295 -8.07 -10.85 -10.79
N GLU A 296 -8.35 -11.18 -9.53
CA GLU A 296 -9.26 -12.25 -9.16
C GLU A 296 -10.72 -11.88 -9.46
N ILE A 297 -11.17 -10.71 -9.00
CA ILE A 297 -12.56 -10.26 -9.19
C ILE A 297 -12.89 -10.00 -10.66
N ALA A 298 -11.92 -9.56 -11.47
CA ALA A 298 -12.10 -9.40 -12.92
C ALA A 298 -12.48 -10.72 -13.60
N LYS A 299 -11.93 -11.86 -13.14
CA LYS A 299 -12.28 -13.19 -13.67
C LYS A 299 -13.68 -13.60 -13.24
N ILE A 300 -14.02 -13.39 -11.97
CA ILE A 300 -15.34 -13.74 -11.41
C ILE A 300 -16.45 -12.95 -12.11
N LEU A 301 -16.24 -11.65 -12.32
CA LEU A 301 -17.23 -10.75 -12.92
C LEU A 301 -17.15 -10.65 -14.44
N ASN A 302 -16.23 -11.41 -15.08
CA ASN A 302 -15.95 -11.35 -16.52
C ASN A 302 -15.70 -9.92 -17.05
N MET A 303 -14.85 -9.17 -16.35
CA MET A 303 -14.55 -7.78 -16.66
C MET A 303 -13.36 -7.63 -17.62
N GLU A 304 -13.46 -6.67 -18.54
CA GLU A 304 -12.33 -6.28 -19.38
C GLU A 304 -11.28 -5.50 -18.58
N LYS A 305 -10.03 -5.64 -19.01
CA LYS A 305 -8.90 -4.87 -18.50
C LYS A 305 -8.30 -4.00 -19.61
N SER A 306 -7.79 -2.85 -19.22
CA SER A 306 -7.04 -1.95 -20.10
C SER A 306 -5.63 -2.49 -20.34
N PRO A 307 -4.88 -1.98 -21.35
CA PRO A 307 -3.52 -2.45 -21.64
C PRO A 307 -2.52 -2.30 -20.48
N ASP A 308 -2.78 -1.41 -19.53
CA ASP A 308 -2.04 -1.23 -18.28
C ASP A 308 -2.38 -2.29 -17.21
N GLY A 309 -3.35 -3.16 -17.49
CA GLY A 309 -3.77 -4.27 -16.65
C GLY A 309 -4.87 -3.92 -15.64
N PHE A 310 -5.29 -2.66 -15.51
CA PHE A 310 -6.36 -2.23 -14.60
C PHE A 310 -7.74 -2.49 -15.20
N LEU A 311 -8.81 -2.36 -14.39
CA LEU A 311 -10.18 -2.56 -14.86
C LEU A 311 -10.57 -1.48 -15.85
N LYS A 312 -11.20 -1.90 -16.95
CA LYS A 312 -11.58 -1.01 -18.04
C LYS A 312 -12.99 -0.45 -17.85
N GLU A 313 -13.10 0.86 -17.89
CA GLU A 313 -14.38 1.56 -17.94
C GLU A 313 -15.11 1.36 -19.28
N TYR A 314 -16.41 1.64 -19.30
CA TYR A 314 -17.23 1.57 -20.50
C TYR A 314 -16.76 2.58 -21.55
N HIS A 315 -16.54 3.84 -21.15
CA HIS A 315 -16.01 4.88 -22.03
C HIS A 315 -15.22 5.94 -21.26
N ALA A 316 -13.92 6.07 -21.57
CA ALA A 316 -12.95 6.92 -20.87
C ALA A 316 -13.37 8.36 -20.53
N ARG A 317 -14.32 8.95 -21.26
CA ARG A 317 -14.80 10.32 -21.02
C ARG A 317 -16.30 10.46 -20.71
N LEU A 318 -17.11 9.55 -21.25
CA LEU A 318 -18.58 9.70 -21.20
C LEU A 318 -19.14 8.89 -20.05
N ASP A 319 -18.51 7.75 -19.75
CA ASP A 319 -18.92 6.85 -18.69
C ASP A 319 -17.66 6.18 -18.09
N PRO A 320 -16.90 6.93 -17.26
CA PRO A 320 -15.62 6.48 -16.73
C PRO A 320 -15.76 5.57 -15.49
N ILE A 321 -16.99 5.20 -15.13
CA ILE A 321 -17.31 4.47 -13.89
C ILE A 321 -18.04 3.16 -14.18
N SER A 322 -18.95 3.15 -15.15
CA SER A 322 -19.63 1.91 -15.53
C SER A 322 -18.67 0.99 -16.29
N THR A 323 -19.03 -0.29 -16.31
CA THR A 323 -18.33 -1.31 -17.10
C THR A 323 -19.22 -1.76 -18.25
N LYS A 324 -18.70 -2.63 -19.13
CA LYS A 324 -19.52 -3.29 -20.15
C LYS A 324 -20.54 -4.28 -19.59
N VAL A 325 -20.37 -4.70 -18.33
CA VAL A 325 -21.33 -5.58 -17.66
C VAL A 325 -22.33 -4.68 -16.91
N PRO A 326 -23.60 -4.62 -17.33
CA PRO A 326 -24.58 -3.75 -16.70
C PRO A 326 -24.73 -4.05 -15.21
N GLY A 327 -24.82 -3.00 -14.39
CA GLY A 327 -24.95 -3.12 -12.93
C GLY A 327 -23.63 -3.34 -12.19
N ILE A 328 -22.51 -3.42 -12.91
CA ILE A 328 -21.16 -3.47 -12.34
C ILE A 328 -20.41 -2.18 -12.64
N TYR A 329 -19.90 -1.56 -11.59
CA TYR A 329 -19.19 -0.28 -11.60
C TYR A 329 -17.77 -0.44 -11.03
N ILE A 330 -16.88 0.49 -11.36
CA ILE A 330 -15.50 0.52 -10.86
C ILE A 330 -15.18 1.87 -10.25
N CYS A 331 -14.40 1.87 -9.17
CA CYS A 331 -13.93 3.12 -8.57
C CYS A 331 -12.56 2.98 -7.91
N GLY A 332 -11.91 4.11 -7.69
CA GLY A 332 -10.60 4.18 -7.06
C GLY A 332 -9.50 3.55 -7.92
N SER A 333 -8.44 3.07 -7.29
CA SER A 333 -7.26 2.57 -8.00
C SER A 333 -7.48 1.25 -8.74
N ALA A 334 -8.61 0.56 -8.55
CA ALA A 334 -8.92 -0.65 -9.32
C ALA A 334 -9.11 -0.35 -10.82
N GLN A 335 -9.59 0.85 -11.16
CA GLN A 335 -9.72 1.35 -12.54
C GLN A 335 -8.40 1.89 -13.12
N GLY A 336 -7.40 2.15 -12.29
CA GLY A 336 -6.15 2.79 -12.68
C GLY A 336 -5.63 3.71 -11.59
N GLN A 337 -4.31 3.85 -11.48
CA GLN A 337 -3.74 4.56 -10.34
C GLN A 337 -4.10 6.05 -10.31
N LYS A 338 -4.50 6.52 -9.13
CA LYS A 338 -4.97 7.90 -8.91
C LYS A 338 -4.80 8.32 -7.46
N GLU A 339 -4.94 9.62 -7.24
CA GLU A 339 -4.85 10.24 -5.93
C GLU A 339 -6.12 10.01 -5.10
N ILE A 340 -6.01 10.26 -3.79
CA ILE A 340 -7.07 9.97 -2.82
C ILE A 340 -8.34 10.78 -3.15
N ASP A 341 -8.22 12.06 -3.49
CA ASP A 341 -9.34 12.93 -3.84
C ASP A 341 -10.11 12.41 -5.07
N LYS A 342 -9.39 11.93 -6.09
CA LYS A 342 -9.96 11.33 -7.29
C LYS A 342 -10.59 9.98 -7.00
N ALA A 343 -9.97 9.16 -6.16
CA ALA A 343 -10.54 7.90 -5.72
C ALA A 343 -11.85 8.11 -4.94
N VAL A 344 -11.89 9.08 -4.02
CA VAL A 344 -13.10 9.47 -3.29
C VAL A 344 -14.17 10.02 -4.24
N SER A 345 -13.78 10.85 -5.21
CA SER A 345 -14.71 11.39 -6.21
C SER A 345 -15.33 10.30 -7.07
N GLN A 346 -14.53 9.32 -7.53
CA GLN A 346 -15.05 8.15 -8.24
C GLN A 346 -15.92 7.27 -7.35
N GLY A 347 -15.56 7.08 -6.08
CA GLY A 347 -16.41 6.35 -5.13
C GLY A 347 -17.79 6.98 -4.98
N ARG A 348 -17.86 8.32 -4.95
CA ARG A 348 -19.13 9.05 -4.95
C ARG A 348 -19.87 8.99 -6.29
N GLY A 349 -19.17 8.93 -7.41
CA GLY A 349 -19.79 8.82 -8.72
C GLY A 349 -20.33 7.42 -9.03
N ALA A 350 -19.81 6.38 -8.35
CA ALA A 350 -20.27 5.01 -8.47
C ALA A 350 -21.48 4.68 -7.57
N ALA A 351 -21.73 5.49 -6.54
CA ALA A 351 -22.83 5.34 -5.58
C ALA A 351 -24.09 6.06 -6.06
#